data_AF-A0A7K1LE92-F1
#
_entry.id   AF-A0A7K1LE92-F1
#
_cell.length_a   1.000
_cell.length_b   1.000
_cell.length_c   1.000
_cell.angle_alpha   90.00
_cell.angle_beta   90.00
_cell.angle_gamma   90.00
#
_symmetry.space_group_name_H-M   'P 1'
#
loop_
_entity.id
_entity.type
_entity.pdbx_description
1 polymer ?
#
loop_
_entity_poly.entity_id
_entity_poly.type
_entity_poly.pdbx_seq_one_letter_code
_entity_poly.pdbx_strand_id
1 'polypeptide(L)'
;MSEDPADIIADQLRRSGETGTVYHSPAQRERLRAAGRQAGRQLGRPVRTFDTAARHPRCDTDQCGTVHIVLADWGTNPLERQLAQTRANKAIDRELGA
;
A
#
# COMPACT_ATOMS: atom_id res chain seq x y z
N MET A 1 20.18 -9.89 -9.05
CA MET A 1 18.89 -10.60 -9.14
C MET A 1 17.82 -9.53 -9.05
N SER A 2 16.93 -9.41 -10.02
CA SER A 2 15.82 -8.46 -9.93
C SER A 2 14.77 -9.08 -9.01
N GLU A 3 14.54 -8.49 -7.83
CA GLU A 3 13.50 -8.93 -6.91
C GLU A 3 12.13 -8.85 -7.61
N ASP A 4 11.32 -9.91 -7.49
CA ASP A 4 9.97 -9.95 -8.06
C ASP A 4 9.13 -8.84 -7.40
N PRO A 5 8.48 -7.95 -8.18
CA PRO A 5 7.58 -6.94 -7.64
C PRO A 5 6.53 -7.49 -6.68
N ALA A 6 6.05 -8.72 -6.89
CA ALA A 6 5.08 -9.35 -6.00
C ALA A 6 5.65 -9.59 -4.60
N ASP A 7 6.92 -10.02 -4.49
CA ASP A 7 7.57 -10.30 -3.21
C ASP A 7 7.81 -9.01 -2.41
N ILE A 8 8.25 -7.95 -3.09
CA ILE A 8 8.40 -6.61 -2.49
C ILE A 8 7.05 -6.11 -1.97
N ILE A 9 5.99 -6.24 -2.76
CA ILE A 9 4.65 -5.80 -2.37
C ILE A 9 4.13 -6.64 -1.20
N ALA A 10 4.30 -7.96 -1.23
CA ALA A 10 3.85 -8.85 -0.15
C ALA A 10 4.53 -8.51 1.18
N ASP A 11 5.83 -8.24 1.14
CA ASP A 11 6.58 -7.85 2.31
C ASP A 11 6.15 -6.47 2.86
N GLN A 12 5.91 -5.48 2.00
CA GLN A 12 5.35 -4.20 2.42
C GLN A 12 3.95 -4.36 3.04
N LEU A 13 3.05 -5.07 2.37
CA LEU A 13 1.70 -5.33 2.89
C LEU A 13 1.71 -6.04 4.25
N ARG A 14 2.68 -6.93 4.50
CA ARG A 14 2.85 -7.58 5.80
C ARG A 14 3.21 -6.58 6.91
N ARG A 15 4.02 -5.57 6.60
CA ARG A 15 4.53 -4.58 7.57
C ARG A 15 3.54 -3.44 7.84
N SER A 16 2.95 -2.88 6.79
CA SER A 16 2.17 -1.63 6.86
C SER A 16 0.69 -1.81 6.53
N GLY A 17 0.30 -2.91 5.89
CA GLY A 17 -1.07 -3.11 5.44
C GLY A 17 -1.42 -2.47 4.10
N GLU A 18 -0.57 -1.58 3.62
CA GLU A 18 -0.72 -0.87 2.37
C GLU A 18 0.63 -0.52 1.75
N THR A 19 0.63 -0.35 0.43
CA THR A 19 1.76 0.18 -0.32
C THR A 19 1.28 0.94 -1.55
N GLY A 20 2.08 1.91 -2.00
CA GLY A 20 1.80 2.71 -3.18
C GLY A 20 3.01 2.78 -4.10
N THR A 21 2.82 2.47 -5.38
CA THR A 21 3.91 2.50 -6.38
C THR A 21 3.50 3.32 -7.60
N VAL A 22 4.38 4.23 -8.01
CA VAL A 22 4.17 5.08 -9.19
C VAL A 22 4.33 4.24 -10.46
N TYR A 23 3.45 4.47 -11.44
CA TYR A 23 3.58 3.93 -12.78
C TYR A 23 3.68 5.07 -13.80
N HIS A 24 4.41 4.81 -14.88
CA HIS A 24 4.63 5.76 -15.98
C HIS A 24 4.01 5.29 -17.30
N SER A 25 3.36 4.13 -17.32
CA SER A 25 2.65 3.60 -18.48
C SER A 25 1.49 2.69 -18.07
N PRO A 26 0.48 2.52 -18.94
CA PRO A 26 -0.59 1.55 -18.72
C PRO A 26 -0.08 0.11 -18.54
N ALA A 27 0.97 -0.29 -19.26
CA ALA A 27 1.58 -1.61 -19.13
C ALA A 27 2.19 -1.82 -17.74
N GLN A 28 2.89 -0.81 -17.20
CA GLN A 28 3.44 -0.86 -15.85
C GLN A 28 2.33 -0.90 -14.79
N ARG A 29 1.26 -0.14 -14.99
CA ARG A 29 0.08 -0.15 -14.11
C ARG A 29 -0.53 -1.54 -13.99
N GLU A 30 -0.75 -2.23 -15.12
CA GLU A 30 -1.32 -3.57 -15.10
C GLU A 30 -0.36 -4.60 -14.49
N ARG A 31 0.96 -4.46 -14.68
CA ARG A 31 1.97 -5.29 -14.00
C ARG A 31 1.90 -5.12 -12.48
N LEU A 32 1.84 -3.88 -11.98
CA LEU A 32 1.72 -3.61 -10.55
C LEU A 32 0.42 -4.15 -9.96
N ARG A 33 -0.70 -4.02 -10.67
CA ARG A 33 -1.99 -4.61 -10.28
C ARG A 33 -1.93 -6.13 -10.21
N ALA A 34 -1.30 -6.78 -11.20
CA ALA A 34 -1.10 -8.22 -11.20
C ALA A 34 -0.21 -8.67 -10.04
N ALA A 35 0.89 -7.96 -9.80
CA ALA A 35 1.79 -8.22 -8.68
C ALA A 35 1.09 -8.06 -7.32
N GLY A 36 0.22 -7.05 -7.16
CA GLY A 36 -0.62 -6.90 -5.96
C GLY A 36 -1.57 -8.07 -5.71
N ARG A 37 -2.19 -8.61 -6.77
CA ARG A 37 -3.02 -9.83 -6.67
C ARG A 37 -2.20 -11.06 -6.31
N GLN A 38 -1.00 -11.20 -6.89
CA GLN A 38 -0.08 -12.28 -6.56
C GLN A 38 0.39 -12.20 -5.11
N ALA A 39 0.77 -11.01 -4.64
CA ALA A 39 1.14 -10.75 -3.25
C ALA A 39 0.02 -11.14 -2.28
N GLY A 40 -1.25 -10.79 -2.59
CA GLY A 40 -2.40 -11.23 -1.79
C GLY A 40 -2.51 -12.75 -1.70
N ARG A 41 -2.30 -13.47 -2.82
CA ARG A 41 -2.27 -14.94 -2.84
C ARG A 41 -1.13 -15.51 -2.01
N GLN A 42 0.07 -14.95 -2.11
CA GLN A 42 1.25 -15.37 -1.31
C GLN A 42 1.01 -15.17 0.19
N LEU A 43 0.32 -14.08 0.57
CA LEU A 43 -0.04 -13.80 1.96
C LEU A 43 -1.26 -14.60 2.45
N GLY A 44 -2.02 -15.23 1.54
CA GLY A 44 -3.30 -15.87 1.87
C GLY A 44 -4.37 -14.86 2.32
N ARG A 45 -4.28 -13.60 1.87
CA ARG A 45 -5.14 -12.51 2.34
C ARG A 45 -5.77 -11.74 1.19
N PRO A 46 -7.00 -11.22 1.36
CA PRO A 46 -7.66 -10.42 0.33
C PRO A 46 -6.96 -9.07 0.18
N VAL A 47 -6.70 -8.67 -1.07
CA VAL A 47 -6.07 -7.39 -1.41
C VAL A 47 -6.98 -6.58 -2.33
N ARG A 48 -7.04 -5.27 -2.12
CA ARG A 48 -7.69 -4.31 -3.00
C ARG A 48 -6.64 -3.42 -3.67
N THR A 49 -6.89 -3.10 -4.93
CA THR A 49 -6.03 -2.23 -5.74
C THR A 49 -6.84 -1.02 -6.18
N PHE A 50 -6.26 0.17 -6.02
CA PHE A 50 -6.84 1.43 -6.44
C PHE A 50 -5.83 2.18 -7.29
N ASP A 51 -6.31 2.83 -8.34
CA ASP A 51 -5.47 3.71 -9.14
C ASP A 51 -5.81 5.15 -8.80
N THR A 52 -4.80 5.95 -8.49
CA THR A 52 -4.94 7.40 -8.44
C THR A 52 -4.32 7.98 -9.71
N ALA A 53 -5.16 8.65 -10.50
CA ALA A 53 -4.75 9.38 -11.70
C ALA A 53 -4.24 10.80 -11.37
N ALA A 54 -4.02 11.10 -10.09
CA ALA A 54 -3.43 12.39 -9.70
C ALA A 54 -2.05 12.50 -10.35
N ARG A 55 -1.84 13.58 -11.12
CA ARG A 55 -0.54 13.91 -11.74
C ARG A 55 0.53 13.84 -10.66
N HIS A 56 1.36 12.81 -10.69
CA HIS A 56 2.46 12.72 -9.76
C HIS A 56 3.49 13.80 -10.14
N PRO A 57 4.04 14.59 -9.19
CA PRO A 57 4.96 15.70 -9.49
C PRO A 57 6.25 15.33 -10.25
N ARG A 58 6.49 14.03 -10.46
CA ARG A 58 7.66 13.47 -11.14
C ARG A 58 7.33 12.90 -12.53
N CYS A 59 6.20 13.27 -13.11
CA CYS A 59 5.74 12.72 -14.37
C CYS A 59 5.38 13.81 -15.36
N ASP A 60 6.00 13.75 -16.53
CA ASP A 60 5.78 14.70 -17.63
C ASP A 60 4.61 14.30 -18.55
N THR A 61 4.03 13.11 -18.36
CA THR A 61 3.00 12.54 -19.25
C THR A 61 1.69 12.28 -18.52
N ASP A 62 0.57 12.46 -19.23
CA ASP A 62 -0.80 12.24 -18.71
C ASP A 62 -1.14 10.77 -18.42
N GLN A 63 -0.20 9.85 -18.64
CA GLN A 63 -0.36 8.41 -18.44
C GLN A 63 0.29 7.90 -17.15
N CYS A 64 0.70 8.81 -16.28
CA CYS A 64 1.31 8.52 -14.99
C CYS A 64 0.30 8.60 -13.85
N GLY A 65 0.48 7.73 -12.86
CA GLY A 65 -0.27 7.77 -11.62
C GLY A 65 0.34 6.88 -10.56
N THR A 66 -0.42 6.58 -9.50
CA THR A 66 0.00 5.66 -8.45
C THR A 66 -0.99 4.50 -8.36
N VAL A 67 -0.47 3.27 -8.27
CA VAL A 67 -1.27 2.11 -7.86
C VAL A 67 -1.11 1.97 -6.35
N HIS A 68 -2.20 2.08 -5.63
CA HIS A 68 -2.30 1.78 -4.21
C HIS A 68 -2.82 0.35 -4.03
N ILE A 69 -2.14 -0.42 -3.19
CA ILE A 69 -2.42 -1.82 -2.92
C ILE A 69 -2.60 -1.94 -1.41
N VAL A 70 -3.75 -2.42 -0.95
CA VAL A 70 -4.07 -2.51 0.48
C VAL A 70 -4.66 -3.87 0.83
N LEU A 71 -4.41 -4.33 2.05
CA LEU A 71 -5.09 -5.50 2.60
C LEU A 71 -6.55 -5.14 2.90
N ALA A 72 -7.47 -5.88 2.29
CA ALA A 72 -8.91 -5.59 2.39
C ALA A 72 -9.48 -5.95 3.77
N ASP A 73 -8.79 -6.82 4.50
CA ASP A 73 -9.08 -7.26 5.86
C ASP A 73 -8.23 -6.52 6.89
N TRP A 74 -7.63 -5.38 6.56
CA TRP A 74 -6.72 -4.70 7.48
C TRP A 74 -7.41 -4.23 8.77
N GLY A 75 -8.69 -3.85 8.72
CA GLY A 75 -9.45 -3.46 9.92
C GLY A 75 -9.62 -4.57 10.96
N THR A 76 -9.42 -5.84 10.61
CA THR A 76 -9.40 -6.97 11.56
C THR A 76 -7.99 -7.34 12.02
N ASN A 77 -6.95 -6.69 11.49
CA ASN A 77 -5.56 -6.95 11.81
C ASN A 77 -5.21 -6.51 13.24
N PRO A 78 -4.62 -7.39 14.09
CA PRO A 78 -4.08 -7.01 15.39
C PRO A 78 -3.11 -5.82 15.35
N LEU A 79 -2.33 -5.68 14.27
CA LEU A 79 -1.39 -4.57 14.09
C LEU A 79 -2.09 -3.21 13.94
N GLU A 80 -3.24 -3.15 13.24
CA GLU A 80 -4.01 -1.90 13.12
C GLU A 80 -4.64 -1.52 14.45
N ARG A 81 -5.09 -2.49 15.26
CA ARG A 81 -5.53 -2.23 16.64
C ARG A 81 -4.40 -1.62 17.48
N GLN A 82 -3.19 -2.15 17.35
CA GLN A 82 -2.03 -1.66 18.09
C GLN A 82 -1.56 -0.27 17.59
N LEU A 83 -1.62 -0.01 16.28
CA LEU A 83 -1.31 1.29 15.70
C LEU A 83 -2.38 2.33 16.02
N ALA A 84 -3.66 1.95 16.01
CA ALA A 84 -4.77 2.81 16.43
C ALA A 84 -4.64 3.18 17.91
N GLN A 85 -4.32 2.21 18.78
CA GLN A 85 -3.99 2.50 20.19
C GLN A 85 -2.79 3.43 20.31
N THR A 86 -1.72 3.21 19.54
CA THR A 86 -0.53 4.06 19.59
C THR A 86 -0.82 5.49 19.11
N ARG A 87 -1.63 5.65 18.05
CA ARG A 87 -2.09 6.97 17.56
C ARG A 87 -2.97 7.67 18.60
N ALA A 88 -3.90 6.93 19.22
CA ALA A 88 -4.74 7.44 20.29
C ALA A 88 -3.90 7.90 21.49
N ASN A 89 -2.94 7.09 21.93
CA ASN A 89 -2.03 7.44 23.03
C ASN A 89 -1.20 8.68 22.70
N LYS A 90 -0.62 8.76 21.50
CA LYS A 90 0.13 9.95 21.06
C LYS A 90 -0.75 11.20 20.94
N ALA A 91 -2.03 11.06 20.59
CA ALA A 91 -2.96 12.18 20.57
C ALA A 91 -3.26 12.66 22.00
N ILE A 92 -3.44 11.73 22.95
CA ILE A 92 -3.60 12.04 24.38
C ILE A 92 -2.35 12.73 24.94
N ASP A 93 -1.16 12.20 24.66
CA ASP A 93 0.11 12.81 25.11
C ASP A 93 0.30 14.23 24.55
N ARG A 94 -0.19 14.48 23.33
CA ARG A 94 -0.14 15.80 22.69
C ARG A 94 -1.11 16.80 23.33
N GLU A 95 -2.28 16.35 23.74
CA GLU A 95 -3.29 17.19 24.42
C GLU A 95 -2.98 17.38 25.92
N LEU A 96 -2.29 16.43 26.55
CA LEU A 96 -1.87 16.51 27.96
C LEU A 96 -0.55 17.27 28.17
N GLY A 97 0.10 17.72 27.09
CA GLY A 97 1.26 18.61 27.14
C GLY A 97 2.55 17.91 27.57
N ALA A 98 3.34 17.50 26.57
CA ALA A 98 4.79 17.56 26.66
C ALA A 98 5.28 18.99 26.42
#